data_AF-A0A6V7ID62-F1
#
_entry.id   AF-A0A6V7ID62-F1
#
_cell.length_a   1.000
_cell.length_b   1.000
_cell.length_c   1.000
_cell.angle_alpha   90.00
_cell.angle_beta   90.00
_cell.angle_gamma   90.00
#
_symmetry.space_group_name_H-M   'P 1'
#
loop_
_entity.id
_entity.type
_entity.pdbx_description
1 polymer ?
#
loop_
_entity_poly.entity_id
_entity_poly.type
_entity_poly.pdbx_seq_one_letter_code
_entity_poly.pdbx_strand_id
1 'polypeptide(L)'
;KEGKAVHLSYEDKLKLVAFTQQATHGKCTPENSPALGVLDVIGKDRRLAWQNLGDISKEAAQEGFIILLDKLCPLFRTVVEAQKRNIEEQKRKRKEEELRRIEEEKREKELAEERQREEEERLKREHQRRQIQEALNQQTYHQFKAYAEQQYPGNPEQQGVLIRQLQEQHYHRYMQQLHQNRMMIEDNDSEKKEPDDNNEEKEKETEEITEIDEKAGVNEDDEDSDAEPDWPPIEAPKMWTRPGVEEFKDTIRRDAGDAVIKVGHGETVTVRVPTHEDGAFLFWEFATDGYDIGFGVYFEWSKPDTNQVSVHISESEDDDDEDDYGSGEDLESGEDRGLNGEINPPEKPSQPPISVIVP
;
A
#
# COMPACT_ATOMS: atom_id res chain seq x y z
N LYS A 1 -44.83 9.51 -28.22
CA LYS A 1 -45.00 10.52 -27.14
C LYS A 1 -43.74 11.38 -27.17
N GLU A 2 -43.84 12.65 -27.56
CA GLU A 2 -42.69 13.57 -27.52
C GLU A 2 -42.25 13.73 -26.05
N GLY A 3 -40.97 13.51 -25.79
CA GLY A 3 -40.40 13.65 -24.45
C GLY A 3 -40.41 15.11 -24.01
N LYS A 4 -40.83 15.37 -22.77
CA LYS A 4 -41.06 16.71 -22.19
C LYS A 4 -39.80 17.60 -22.04
N ALA A 5 -38.64 17.15 -22.50
CA ALA A 5 -37.36 17.81 -22.21
C ALA A 5 -36.91 18.78 -23.32
N VAL A 6 -37.24 18.52 -24.59
CA VAL A 6 -36.83 19.36 -25.73
C VAL A 6 -37.90 19.33 -26.82
N HIS A 7 -38.43 20.50 -27.19
CA HIS A 7 -39.38 20.65 -28.28
C HIS A 7 -38.67 21.24 -29.51
N LEU A 8 -38.37 20.38 -30.48
CA LEU A 8 -37.76 20.78 -31.76
C LEU A 8 -38.85 21.15 -32.77
N SER A 9 -38.73 22.30 -33.42
CA SER A 9 -39.63 22.66 -34.51
C SER A 9 -39.48 21.69 -35.69
N TYR A 10 -40.49 21.61 -36.56
CA TYR A 10 -40.39 20.79 -37.76
C TYR A 10 -39.20 21.20 -38.64
N GLU A 11 -38.98 22.50 -38.79
CA GLU A 11 -37.87 23.06 -39.56
C GLU A 11 -36.50 22.70 -38.94
N ASP A 12 -36.37 22.77 -37.61
CA ASP A 12 -35.14 22.40 -36.92
C ASP A 12 -34.84 20.91 -37.06
N LYS A 13 -35.87 20.05 -36.98
CA LYS A 13 -35.76 18.61 -37.24
C LYS A 13 -35.24 18.36 -38.66
N LEU A 14 -35.73 19.10 -39.67
CA LEU A 14 -35.23 19.00 -41.05
C LEU A 14 -33.76 19.41 -41.17
N LYS A 15 -33.36 20.52 -40.54
CA LYS A 15 -31.97 21.00 -40.55
C LYS A 15 -31.00 20.03 -39.87
N LEU A 16 -31.36 19.47 -38.70
CA LEU A 16 -30.56 18.47 -38.00
C LEU A 16 -30.36 17.19 -38.85
N VAL A 17 -31.42 16.74 -39.51
CA VAL A 17 -31.36 15.60 -40.44
C VAL A 17 -30.48 15.94 -41.64
N ALA A 18 -30.62 17.13 -42.22
CA ALA A 18 -29.80 17.58 -43.34
C ALA A 18 -28.31 17.58 -43.00
N PHE A 19 -27.91 18.13 -41.85
CA PHE A 19 -26.51 18.12 -41.41
C PHE A 19 -25.99 16.70 -41.18
N THR A 20 -26.82 15.80 -40.64
CA THR A 20 -26.44 14.39 -40.43
C THR A 20 -26.21 13.70 -41.78
N GLN A 21 -27.13 13.88 -42.74
CA GLN A 21 -26.99 13.32 -44.08
C GLN A 21 -25.73 13.87 -44.79
N GLN A 22 -25.44 15.16 -44.65
CA GLN A 22 -24.23 15.77 -45.21
C GLN A 22 -22.94 15.22 -44.56
N ALA A 23 -22.92 15.04 -43.24
CA ALA A 23 -21.76 14.51 -42.53
C ALA A 23 -21.49 13.02 -42.84
N THR A 24 -22.53 12.24 -43.15
CA THR A 24 -22.42 10.81 -43.47
C THR A 24 -22.21 10.55 -44.95
N HIS A 25 -22.91 11.27 -45.84
CA HIS A 25 -22.98 10.97 -47.27
C HIS A 25 -22.40 12.07 -48.17
N GLY A 26 -21.99 13.22 -47.62
CA GLY A 26 -21.55 14.38 -48.38
C GLY A 26 -22.71 15.11 -49.06
N LYS A 27 -22.42 15.86 -50.12
CA LYS A 27 -23.40 16.62 -50.91
C LYS A 27 -24.53 15.74 -51.42
N CYS A 28 -25.76 16.24 -51.39
CA CYS A 28 -26.90 15.53 -51.96
C CYS A 28 -26.76 15.39 -53.49
N THR A 29 -26.66 14.16 -53.98
CA THR A 29 -26.62 13.82 -55.41
C THR A 29 -27.71 12.78 -55.73
N PRO A 30 -28.11 12.60 -57.01
CA PRO A 30 -29.10 11.58 -57.35
C PRO A 30 -28.63 10.14 -57.07
N GLU A 31 -27.31 9.91 -56.94
CA GLU A 31 -26.74 8.61 -56.62
C GLU A 31 -26.88 8.26 -55.13
N ASN A 32 -26.76 9.25 -54.24
CA ASN A 32 -26.85 9.04 -52.78
C ASN A 32 -28.25 9.38 -52.20
N SER A 33 -29.21 9.73 -53.07
CA SER A 33 -30.58 10.05 -52.68
C SER A 33 -31.62 9.16 -53.42
N PRO A 34 -32.23 8.16 -52.76
CA PRO A 34 -33.19 7.24 -53.39
C PRO A 34 -34.39 7.95 -54.04
N ALA A 35 -35.04 7.36 -55.04
CA ALA A 35 -36.27 7.96 -55.59
C ALA A 35 -37.36 8.05 -54.50
N LEU A 36 -37.96 9.24 -54.32
CA LEU A 36 -39.05 9.44 -53.37
C LEU A 36 -40.40 9.20 -54.03
N GLY A 37 -41.32 8.59 -53.29
CA GLY A 37 -42.69 8.40 -53.74
C GLY A 37 -43.44 9.73 -53.90
N VAL A 38 -44.45 9.74 -54.78
CA VAL A 38 -45.23 10.96 -55.09
C VAL A 38 -45.88 11.57 -53.84
N LEU A 39 -46.30 10.74 -52.89
CA LEU A 39 -46.96 11.13 -51.63
C LEU A 39 -45.99 11.39 -50.46
N ASP A 40 -44.68 11.20 -50.63
CA ASP A 40 -43.70 11.38 -49.56
C ASP A 40 -43.29 12.86 -49.41
N VAL A 41 -44.18 13.64 -48.79
CA VAL A 41 -43.96 15.08 -48.55
C VAL A 41 -42.80 15.31 -47.59
N ILE A 42 -42.71 14.52 -46.51
CA ILE A 42 -41.68 14.67 -45.49
C ILE A 42 -40.29 14.32 -46.05
N GLY A 43 -40.19 13.26 -46.86
CA GLY A 43 -38.95 12.89 -47.53
C GLY A 43 -38.48 13.96 -48.50
N LYS A 44 -39.41 14.61 -49.23
CA LYS A 44 -39.09 15.73 -50.12
C LYS A 44 -38.55 16.92 -49.34
N ASP A 45 -39.17 17.26 -48.20
CA ASP A 45 -38.72 18.36 -47.35
C ASP A 45 -37.33 18.10 -46.74
N ARG A 46 -37.07 16.86 -46.30
CA ARG A 46 -35.73 16.45 -45.82
C ARG A 46 -34.68 16.53 -46.92
N ARG A 47 -35.01 16.06 -48.13
CA ARG A 47 -34.11 16.14 -49.28
C ARG A 47 -33.82 17.58 -49.65
N LEU A 48 -34.84 18.43 -49.67
CA LEU A 48 -34.67 19.84 -49.98
C LEU A 48 -33.77 20.53 -48.95
N ALA A 49 -33.97 20.25 -47.65
CA ALA A 49 -33.11 20.77 -46.60
C ALA A 49 -31.65 20.31 -46.75
N TRP A 50 -31.42 19.06 -47.14
CA TRP A 50 -30.08 18.54 -47.43
C TRP A 50 -29.45 19.17 -48.68
N GLN A 51 -30.22 19.34 -49.76
CA GLN A 51 -29.77 20.02 -50.98
C GLN A 51 -29.37 21.47 -50.71
N ASN A 52 -30.09 22.16 -49.83
CA ASN A 52 -29.80 23.55 -49.45
C ASN A 52 -28.46 23.72 -48.72
N LEU A 53 -27.89 22.66 -48.13
CA LEU A 53 -26.56 22.69 -47.53
C LEU A 53 -25.44 22.77 -48.58
N GLY A 54 -25.72 22.44 -49.85
CA GLY A 54 -24.75 22.56 -50.94
C GLY A 54 -23.53 21.66 -50.74
N ASP A 55 -22.33 22.26 -50.85
CA ASP A 55 -21.04 21.55 -50.88
C ASP A 55 -20.22 21.76 -49.59
N ILE A 56 -20.90 21.93 -48.44
CA ILE A 56 -20.20 22.06 -47.16
C ILE A 56 -19.46 20.77 -46.80
N SER A 57 -18.29 20.91 -46.17
CA SER A 57 -17.49 19.75 -45.75
C SER A 57 -18.16 18.98 -44.61
N LYS A 58 -17.66 17.77 -44.35
CA LYS A 58 -18.13 16.94 -43.24
C LYS A 58 -17.95 17.67 -41.90
N GLU A 59 -16.81 18.30 -41.70
CA GLU A 59 -16.47 19.04 -40.47
C GLU A 59 -17.41 20.23 -40.29
N ALA A 60 -17.66 21.00 -41.35
CA ALA A 60 -18.59 22.12 -41.33
C ALA A 60 -20.05 21.67 -41.09
N ALA A 61 -20.46 20.51 -41.62
CA ALA A 61 -21.77 19.94 -41.36
C ALA A 61 -21.92 19.45 -39.91
N GLN A 62 -20.89 18.83 -39.34
CA GLN A 62 -20.84 18.43 -37.94
C GLN A 62 -20.88 19.64 -37.01
N GLU A 63 -20.10 20.68 -37.32
CA GLU A 63 -20.11 21.95 -36.58
C GLU A 63 -21.49 22.62 -36.63
N GLY A 64 -22.10 22.71 -37.82
CA GLY A 64 -23.45 23.25 -37.99
C GLY A 64 -24.52 22.48 -37.21
N PHE A 65 -24.39 21.15 -37.15
CA PHE A 65 -25.25 20.30 -36.31
C PHE A 65 -25.09 20.63 -34.82
N ILE A 66 -23.84 20.72 -34.34
CA ILE A 66 -23.54 20.99 -32.93
C ILE A 66 -24.03 22.38 -32.53
N ILE A 67 -23.78 23.41 -33.35
CA ILE A 67 -24.24 24.78 -33.11
C ILE A 67 -25.78 24.83 -33.04
N LEU A 68 -26.46 24.16 -33.96
CA LEU A 68 -27.91 24.10 -33.95
C LEU A 68 -28.43 23.36 -32.71
N LEU A 69 -27.80 22.24 -32.34
CA LEU A 69 -28.18 21.47 -31.17
C LEU A 69 -27.95 22.24 -29.87
N ASP A 70 -26.83 22.96 -29.74
CA ASP A 70 -26.50 23.80 -28.58
C ASP A 70 -27.54 24.92 -28.40
N LYS A 71 -27.94 25.57 -29.50
CA LYS A 71 -29.01 26.58 -29.48
C LYS A 71 -30.35 26.01 -29.05
N LEU A 72 -30.69 24.80 -29.49
CA LEU A 72 -31.98 24.16 -29.22
C LEU A 72 -32.02 23.45 -27.86
N CYS A 73 -30.87 23.06 -27.31
CA CYS A 73 -30.73 22.39 -26.02
C CYS A 73 -29.43 22.81 -25.31
N PRO A 74 -29.40 23.99 -24.66
CA PRO A 74 -28.21 24.46 -23.94
C PRO A 74 -27.80 23.55 -22.77
N LEU A 75 -28.76 22.81 -22.19
CA LEU A 75 -28.49 21.83 -21.13
C LEU A 75 -27.62 20.66 -21.62
N PHE A 76 -27.57 20.38 -22.92
CA PHE A 76 -26.69 19.35 -23.46
C PHE A 76 -25.22 19.73 -23.29
N ARG A 77 -24.89 21.02 -23.34
CA ARG A 77 -23.51 21.51 -23.20
C ARG A 77 -22.92 21.15 -21.84
N THR A 78 -23.66 21.36 -20.76
CA THR A 78 -23.18 21.03 -19.41
C THR A 78 -22.94 19.53 -19.23
N VAL A 79 -23.79 18.69 -19.85
CA VAL A 79 -23.62 17.23 -19.86
C VAL A 79 -22.36 16.84 -20.63
N VAL A 80 -22.11 17.40 -21.82
CA VAL A 80 -20.92 17.12 -22.62
C VAL A 80 -19.64 17.58 -21.89
N GLU A 81 -19.66 18.76 -21.27
CA GLU A 81 -18.53 19.28 -20.49
C GLU A 81 -18.24 18.40 -19.26
N ALA A 82 -19.27 17.97 -18.53
CA ALA A 82 -19.13 17.05 -17.40
C ALA A 82 -18.60 15.67 -17.84
N GLN A 83 -19.11 15.12 -18.94
CA GLN A 83 -18.61 13.86 -19.50
C GLN A 83 -17.16 13.97 -19.94
N LYS A 84 -16.77 15.08 -20.58
CA LYS A 84 -15.38 15.34 -20.97
C LYS A 84 -14.47 15.36 -19.74
N ARG A 85 -14.85 16.08 -18.68
CA ARG A 85 -14.09 16.14 -17.43
C ARG A 85 -13.96 14.76 -16.78
N ASN A 86 -15.05 13.99 -16.72
CA ASN A 86 -15.01 12.63 -16.18
C ASN A 86 -14.04 11.73 -16.97
N ILE A 87 -14.08 11.76 -18.32
CA ILE A 87 -13.15 11.00 -19.16
C ILE A 87 -11.70 11.40 -18.90
N GLU A 88 -11.43 12.70 -18.77
CA GLU A 88 -10.08 13.24 -18.51
C GLU A 88 -9.57 12.84 -17.12
N GLU A 89 -10.42 12.94 -16.10
CA GLU A 89 -10.10 12.53 -14.73
C GLU A 89 -9.85 11.02 -14.64
N GLN A 90 -10.68 10.20 -15.29
CA GLN A 90 -10.48 8.75 -15.39
C GLN A 90 -9.16 8.41 -16.08
N LYS A 91 -8.80 9.14 -17.14
CA LYS A 91 -7.50 8.96 -17.82
C LYS A 91 -6.33 9.36 -16.92
N ARG A 92 -6.48 10.40 -16.10
CA ARG A 92 -5.46 10.82 -15.12
C ARG A 92 -5.27 9.75 -14.04
N LYS A 93 -6.36 9.30 -13.42
CA LYS A 93 -6.34 8.25 -12.38
C LYS A 93 -5.67 6.97 -12.87
N ARG A 94 -6.00 6.50 -14.08
CA ARG A 94 -5.36 5.31 -14.67
C ARG A 94 -3.84 5.45 -14.85
N LYS A 95 -3.38 6.64 -15.25
CA LYS A 95 -1.94 6.90 -15.40
C LYS A 95 -1.22 6.97 -14.06
N GLU A 96 -1.84 7.59 -13.08
CA GLU A 96 -1.30 7.69 -11.72
C GLU A 96 -1.21 6.31 -11.05
N GLU A 97 -2.24 5.48 -11.20
CA GLU A 97 -2.27 4.10 -10.71
C GLU A 97 -1.21 3.23 -11.43
N GLU A 98 -1.05 3.39 -12.75
CA GLU A 98 0.00 2.68 -13.50
C GLU A 98 1.40 3.10 -13.05
N LEU A 99 1.65 4.39 -12.83
CA LEU A 99 2.92 4.90 -12.30
C LEU A 99 3.19 4.37 -10.89
N ARG A 100 2.17 4.39 -10.01
CA ARG A 100 2.27 3.87 -8.65
C ARG A 100 2.60 2.37 -8.65
N ARG A 101 1.96 1.58 -9.51
CA ARG A 101 2.27 0.15 -9.65
C ARG A 101 3.70 -0.10 -10.12
N ILE A 102 4.20 0.70 -11.07
CA ILE A 102 5.60 0.60 -11.54
C ILE A 102 6.57 0.97 -10.42
N GLU A 103 6.28 2.00 -9.62
CA GLU A 103 7.11 2.41 -8.50
C GLU A 103 7.12 1.36 -7.38
N GLU A 104 5.96 0.81 -7.02
CA GLU A 104 5.85 -0.28 -6.04
C GLU A 104 6.60 -1.54 -6.50
N GLU A 105 6.44 -1.95 -7.77
CA GLU A 105 7.18 -3.09 -8.34
C GLU A 105 8.69 -2.83 -8.35
N LYS A 106 9.13 -1.59 -8.59
CA LYS A 106 10.55 -1.23 -8.54
C LYS A 106 11.10 -1.31 -7.11
N ARG A 107 10.38 -0.78 -6.11
CA ARG A 107 10.76 -0.87 -4.69
C ARG A 107 10.82 -2.31 -4.22
N GLU A 108 9.87 -3.16 -4.63
CA GLU A 108 9.87 -4.57 -4.27
C GLU A 108 11.07 -5.31 -4.88
N LYS A 109 11.44 -5.01 -6.13
CA LYS A 109 12.64 -5.58 -6.76
C LYS A 109 13.92 -5.13 -6.07
N GLU A 110 14.05 -3.85 -5.74
CA GLU A 110 15.22 -3.32 -5.01
C GLU A 110 15.37 -4.00 -3.64
N LEU A 111 14.28 -4.13 -2.87
CA LEU A 111 14.28 -4.82 -1.59
C LEU A 111 14.57 -6.32 -1.71
N ALA A 112 14.08 -6.99 -2.76
CA ALA A 112 14.36 -8.39 -3.02
C ALA A 112 15.83 -8.62 -3.41
N GLU A 113 16.42 -7.71 -4.18
CA GLU A 113 17.83 -7.76 -4.56
C GLU A 113 18.74 -7.53 -3.34
N GLU A 114 18.41 -6.57 -2.47
CA GLU A 114 19.13 -6.32 -1.22
C GLU A 114 19.11 -7.56 -0.32
N ARG A 115 17.94 -8.17 -0.09
CA ARG A 115 17.84 -9.42 0.68
C ARG A 115 18.67 -10.55 0.07
N GLN A 116 18.68 -10.70 -1.25
CA GLN A 116 19.50 -11.72 -1.90
C GLN A 116 21.00 -11.49 -1.68
N ARG A 117 21.46 -10.23 -1.74
CA ARG A 117 22.85 -9.88 -1.47
C ARG A 117 23.22 -10.18 -0.02
N GLU A 118 22.39 -9.80 0.94
CA GLU A 118 22.60 -10.10 2.36
C GLU A 118 22.66 -11.62 2.63
N GLU A 119 21.76 -12.39 2.02
CA GLU A 119 21.77 -13.85 2.15
C GLU A 119 23.02 -14.48 1.52
N GLU A 120 23.44 -14.01 0.35
CA GLU A 120 24.65 -14.49 -0.32
C GLU A 120 25.91 -14.19 0.50
N GLU A 121 26.01 -12.97 1.06
CA GLU A 121 27.10 -12.63 1.97
C GLU A 121 27.08 -13.46 3.25
N ARG A 122 25.89 -13.68 3.85
CA ARG A 122 25.74 -14.54 5.02
C ARG A 122 26.23 -15.96 4.71
N LEU A 123 25.84 -16.51 3.56
CA LEU A 123 26.27 -17.84 3.12
C LEU A 123 27.79 -17.90 2.89
N LYS A 124 28.38 -16.86 2.28
CA LYS A 124 29.85 -16.76 2.11
C LYS A 124 30.56 -16.73 3.46
N ARG A 125 30.10 -15.90 4.40
CA ARG A 125 30.65 -15.79 5.76
C ARG A 125 30.54 -17.12 6.51
N GLU A 126 29.39 -17.78 6.45
CA GLU A 126 29.19 -19.10 7.07
C GLU A 126 30.06 -20.19 6.44
N HIS A 127 30.20 -20.18 5.11
CA HIS A 127 31.04 -21.12 4.39
C HIS A 127 32.51 -20.96 4.79
N GLN A 128 33.01 -19.71 4.83
CA GLN A 128 34.35 -19.40 5.30
C GLN A 128 34.54 -19.82 6.76
N ARG A 129 33.57 -19.55 7.64
CA ARG A 129 33.59 -19.96 9.05
C ARG A 129 33.74 -21.48 9.18
N ARG A 130 32.98 -22.24 8.40
CA ARG A 130 32.98 -23.70 8.41
C ARG A 130 34.30 -24.27 7.90
N GLN A 131 34.85 -23.71 6.82
CA GLN A 131 36.16 -24.14 6.29
C GLN A 131 37.27 -23.94 7.33
N ILE A 132 37.30 -22.80 8.02
CA ILE A 132 38.29 -22.53 9.09
C ILE A 132 38.13 -23.52 10.23
N GLN A 133 36.89 -23.75 10.70
CA GLN A 133 36.61 -24.71 11.77
C GLN A 133 37.05 -26.12 11.39
N GLU A 134 36.74 -26.58 10.17
CA GLU A 134 37.09 -27.91 9.71
C GLU A 134 38.62 -28.09 9.60
N ALA A 135 39.33 -27.13 9.03
CA ALA A 135 40.79 -27.16 8.93
C ALA A 135 41.45 -27.20 10.31
N LEU A 136 40.97 -26.35 11.24
CA LEU A 136 41.48 -26.29 12.61
C LEU A 136 41.19 -27.59 13.37
N ASN A 137 40.01 -28.16 13.16
CA ASN A 137 39.62 -29.44 13.73
C ASN A 137 40.51 -30.56 13.21
N GLN A 138 40.77 -30.64 11.91
CA GLN A 138 41.67 -31.65 11.34
C GLN A 138 43.08 -31.59 11.95
N GLN A 139 43.63 -30.37 12.14
CA GLN A 139 44.94 -30.19 12.73
C GLN A 139 45.03 -30.63 14.19
N THR A 140 43.98 -30.37 14.97
CA THR A 140 43.99 -30.58 16.43
C THR A 140 43.30 -31.86 16.88
N TYR A 141 42.59 -32.56 15.99
CA TYR A 141 41.75 -33.71 16.30
C TYR A 141 42.48 -34.78 17.10
N HIS A 142 43.68 -35.18 16.67
CA HIS A 142 44.44 -36.26 17.32
C HIS A 142 44.87 -35.89 18.74
N GLN A 143 45.25 -34.64 19.00
CA GLN A 143 45.62 -34.17 20.34
C GLN A 143 44.41 -34.12 21.27
N PHE A 144 43.29 -33.57 20.80
CA PHE A 144 42.07 -33.50 21.61
C PHE A 144 41.46 -34.88 21.86
N LYS A 145 41.54 -35.78 20.88
CA LYS A 145 41.10 -37.17 21.04
C LYS A 145 41.89 -37.91 22.10
N ALA A 146 43.23 -37.84 22.05
CA ALA A 146 44.08 -38.48 23.06
C ALA A 146 43.83 -37.93 24.47
N TYR A 147 43.64 -36.61 24.59
CA TYR A 147 43.29 -35.98 25.86
C TYR A 147 41.92 -36.43 26.38
N ALA A 148 40.91 -36.49 25.50
CA ALA A 148 39.58 -36.94 25.88
C ALA A 148 39.53 -38.42 26.29
N GLU A 149 40.28 -39.29 25.60
CA GLU A 149 40.43 -40.71 25.96
C GLU A 149 41.06 -40.90 27.34
N GLN A 150 41.97 -40.00 27.75
CA GLN A 150 42.60 -40.04 29.07
C GLN A 150 41.65 -39.58 30.19
N GLN A 151 40.80 -38.58 29.93
CA GLN A 151 39.86 -38.05 30.93
C GLN A 151 38.61 -38.94 31.09
N TYR A 152 38.12 -39.52 30.00
CA TYR A 152 36.92 -40.36 29.99
C TYR A 152 37.16 -41.70 29.30
N PRO A 153 37.92 -42.64 29.91
CA PRO A 153 38.17 -43.95 29.32
C PRO A 153 36.88 -44.75 29.10
N GLY A 154 36.63 -45.21 27.88
CA GLY A 154 35.49 -46.09 27.56
C GLY A 154 34.12 -45.41 27.41
N ASN A 155 34.04 -44.07 27.48
CA ASN A 155 32.80 -43.32 27.26
C ASN A 155 32.87 -42.43 26.01
N PRO A 156 32.48 -42.93 24.82
CA PRO A 156 32.64 -42.20 23.56
C PRO A 156 31.78 -40.92 23.47
N GLU A 157 30.65 -40.88 24.18
CA GLU A 157 29.73 -39.74 24.13
C GLU A 157 30.28 -38.55 24.91
N GLN A 158 30.82 -38.80 26.12
CA GLN A 158 31.51 -37.77 26.90
C GLN A 158 32.84 -37.33 26.24
N GLN A 159 33.57 -38.25 25.61
CA GLN A 159 34.74 -37.90 24.81
C GLN A 159 34.38 -36.94 23.66
N GLY A 160 33.29 -37.21 22.95
CA GLY A 160 32.80 -36.36 21.86
C GLY A 160 32.43 -34.94 22.31
N VAL A 161 31.73 -34.82 23.44
CA VAL A 161 31.38 -33.51 24.03
C VAL A 161 32.64 -32.73 24.42
N LEU A 162 33.60 -33.38 25.08
CA LEU A 162 34.85 -32.72 25.50
C LEU A 162 35.69 -32.28 24.29
N ILE A 163 35.81 -33.12 23.26
CA ILE A 163 36.54 -32.78 22.02
C ILE A 163 35.89 -31.55 21.37
N ARG A 164 34.56 -31.50 21.30
CA ARG A 164 33.84 -30.35 20.73
C ARG A 164 34.08 -29.07 21.54
N GLN A 165 34.05 -29.15 22.87
CA GLN A 165 34.33 -28.00 23.73
C GLN A 165 35.76 -27.46 23.54
N LEU A 166 36.75 -28.37 23.43
CA LEU A 166 38.15 -27.99 23.19
C LEU A 166 38.34 -27.38 21.80
N GLN A 167 37.69 -27.93 20.78
CA GLN A 167 37.68 -27.39 19.42
C GLN A 167 37.05 -25.99 19.38
N GLU A 168 35.92 -25.79 20.08
CA GLU A 168 35.27 -24.49 20.19
C GLU A 168 36.20 -23.47 20.88
N GLN A 169 36.82 -23.79 22.01
CA GLN A 169 37.77 -22.88 22.67
C GLN A 169 38.98 -22.56 21.80
N HIS A 170 39.51 -23.57 21.10
CA HIS A 170 40.64 -23.39 20.20
C HIS A 170 40.28 -22.47 19.02
N TYR A 171 39.08 -22.63 18.47
CA TYR A 171 38.55 -21.75 17.43
C TYR A 171 38.42 -20.30 17.91
N HIS A 172 37.88 -20.04 19.10
CA HIS A 172 37.77 -18.69 19.64
C HIS A 172 39.13 -18.01 19.82
N ARG A 173 40.11 -18.75 20.38
CA ARG A 173 41.47 -18.22 20.54
C ARG A 173 42.12 -17.89 19.20
N TYR A 174 41.91 -18.75 18.20
CA TYR A 174 42.43 -18.54 16.85
C TYR A 174 41.79 -17.31 16.18
N MET A 175 40.46 -17.16 16.27
CA MET A 175 39.76 -15.99 15.73
C MET A 175 40.22 -14.68 16.39
N GLN A 176 40.45 -14.69 17.71
CA GLN A 176 40.97 -13.53 18.44
C GLN A 176 42.37 -13.14 17.97
N GLN A 177 43.24 -14.12 17.72
CA GLN A 177 44.59 -13.87 17.20
C GLN A 177 44.56 -13.35 15.75
N LEU A 178 43.68 -13.89 14.89
CA LEU A 178 43.49 -13.38 13.54
C LEU A 178 43.01 -11.92 13.53
N HIS A 179 42.07 -11.58 14.41
CA HIS A 179 41.56 -10.21 14.54
C HIS A 179 42.66 -9.24 15.02
N GLN A 180 43.44 -9.61 16.04
CA GLN A 180 44.59 -8.82 16.52
C GLN A 180 45.64 -8.61 15.43
N ASN A 181 46.00 -9.67 14.70
CA ASN A 181 46.94 -9.57 13.59
C ASN A 181 46.43 -8.66 12.47
N ARG A 182 45.12 -8.65 12.20
CA ARG A 182 44.52 -7.80 11.17
C ARG A 182 44.55 -6.32 11.57
N MET A 183 44.18 -6.00 12.81
CA MET A 183 44.29 -4.63 13.34
C MET A 183 45.73 -4.11 13.29
N MET A 184 46.72 -4.94 13.63
CA MET A 184 48.13 -4.56 13.52
C MET A 184 48.61 -4.32 12.07
N ILE A 185 47.92 -4.88 11.07
CA ILE A 185 48.23 -4.65 9.65
C ILE A 185 47.56 -3.36 9.16
N GLU A 186 46.30 -3.11 9.55
CA GLU A 186 45.55 -1.88 9.21
C GLU A 186 46.17 -0.61 9.84
N ASP A 187 46.70 -0.69 11.06
CA ASP A 187 47.44 0.40 11.71
C ASP A 187 48.79 0.70 11.01
N ASN A 188 49.37 -0.29 10.32
CA ASN A 188 50.67 -0.14 9.65
C ASN A 188 50.53 0.41 8.21
N ASP A 189 49.37 0.22 7.58
CA ASP A 189 49.04 0.74 6.26
C ASP A 189 48.54 2.19 6.29
N SER A 190 48.04 2.66 7.44
CA SER A 190 47.65 4.06 7.64
C SER A 190 48.84 5.02 7.88
N GLU A 191 50.05 4.51 8.19
CA GLU A 191 51.27 5.31 8.32
C GLU A 191 52.09 5.47 7.01
N LYS A 192 51.64 4.94 5.87
CA LYS A 192 52.36 5.04 4.58
C LYS A 192 51.47 5.47 3.41
N LYS A 193 50.94 6.70 3.44
CA LYS A 193 50.46 7.40 2.23
C LYS A 193 50.95 8.85 2.21
N GLU A 194 52.19 9.06 1.74
CA GLU A 194 52.54 10.30 1.04
C GLU A 194 52.25 10.12 -0.46
N PRO A 195 51.85 11.18 -1.20
CA PRO A 195 51.54 11.08 -2.61
C PRO A 195 52.82 11.25 -3.42
N ASP A 196 53.20 10.25 -4.22
CA ASP A 196 54.07 10.54 -5.37
C ASP A 196 53.69 9.70 -6.59
N ASP A 197 53.84 10.39 -7.72
CA ASP A 197 53.29 10.14 -9.04
C ASP A 197 54.17 9.17 -9.87
N ASN A 198 53.56 8.54 -10.88
CA ASN A 198 54.11 7.72 -11.98
C ASN A 198 54.05 6.18 -11.93
N ASN A 199 53.14 5.70 -12.78
CA ASN A 199 53.30 4.73 -13.89
C ASN A 199 53.72 3.25 -13.68
N GLU A 200 52.78 2.41 -14.14
CA GLU A 200 52.89 1.15 -14.89
C GLU A 200 53.36 -0.17 -14.22
N GLU A 201 52.37 -1.08 -14.16
CA GLU A 201 52.40 -2.52 -14.45
C GLU A 201 53.32 -3.46 -13.63
N LYS A 202 52.73 -4.21 -12.68
CA LYS A 202 52.40 -5.64 -12.91
C LYS A 202 51.72 -6.31 -11.71
N GLU A 203 50.64 -7.00 -12.06
CA GLU A 203 49.84 -8.00 -11.37
C GLU A 203 50.53 -8.78 -10.24
N LYS A 204 49.82 -8.91 -9.10
CA LYS A 204 49.36 -10.22 -8.59
C LYS A 204 48.39 -10.07 -7.41
N GLU A 205 47.16 -10.50 -7.67
CA GLU A 205 46.24 -11.21 -6.77
C GLU A 205 46.34 -10.88 -5.27
N THR A 206 45.50 -9.96 -4.80
CA THR A 206 45.01 -10.02 -3.42
C THR A 206 43.60 -9.47 -3.41
N GLU A 207 42.64 -10.39 -3.34
CA GLU A 207 41.20 -10.10 -3.32
C GLU A 207 40.86 -9.24 -2.10
N GLU A 208 40.07 -8.20 -2.40
CA GLU A 208 39.41 -7.29 -1.48
C GLU A 208 38.64 -8.05 -0.40
N ILE A 209 38.88 -7.70 0.86
CA ILE A 209 37.85 -7.76 1.90
C ILE A 209 37.61 -6.31 2.30
N THR A 210 36.64 -5.72 1.63
CA THR A 210 36.08 -4.41 1.93
C THR A 210 35.34 -4.44 3.27
N GLU A 211 35.78 -3.55 4.15
CA GLU A 211 35.02 -2.71 5.08
C GLU A 211 33.67 -3.24 5.61
N ILE A 212 33.66 -3.54 6.92
CA ILE A 212 32.46 -3.44 7.76
C ILE A 212 32.80 -2.38 8.81
N ASP A 213 32.29 -1.17 8.56
CA ASP A 213 32.14 -0.10 9.56
C ASP A 213 31.00 -0.50 10.50
N GLU A 214 31.33 -0.90 11.73
CA GLU A 214 30.35 -1.02 12.81
C GLU A 214 30.64 0.02 13.89
N LYS A 215 30.00 1.17 13.70
CA LYS A 215 29.73 2.14 14.74
C LYS A 215 28.63 1.60 15.66
N ALA A 216 29.03 0.98 16.77
CA ALA A 216 28.14 0.71 17.90
C ALA A 216 28.70 1.40 19.15
N GLY A 217 28.33 2.66 19.32
CA GLY A 217 28.51 3.40 20.56
C GLY A 217 27.46 2.94 21.57
N VAL A 218 27.91 2.28 22.64
CA VAL A 218 27.11 2.06 23.84
C VAL A 218 27.31 3.29 24.72
N ASN A 219 26.29 4.13 24.80
CA ASN A 219 26.11 5.04 25.93
C ASN A 219 25.24 4.29 26.95
N GLU A 220 25.84 4.00 28.10
CA GLU A 220 25.12 3.75 29.34
C GLU A 220 24.54 5.08 29.85
N ASP A 221 23.49 4.95 30.66
CA ASP A 221 22.76 6.00 31.40
C ASP A 221 21.55 6.62 30.66
N ASP A 222 20.38 6.03 30.89
CA ASP A 222 19.26 6.76 31.50
C ASP A 222 18.18 5.78 32.00
N GLU A 223 18.05 5.72 33.32
CA GLU A 223 16.89 5.16 34.02
C GLU A 223 15.67 6.06 33.76
N ASP A 224 14.75 5.61 32.89
CA ASP A 224 13.35 6.00 33.04
C ASP A 224 12.45 4.79 32.72
N SER A 225 11.90 4.23 33.78
CA SER A 225 10.96 3.11 33.75
C SER A 225 9.57 3.64 33.43
N ASP A 226 9.31 3.97 32.16
CA ASP A 226 7.93 3.99 31.67
C ASP A 226 7.58 2.56 31.26
N ALA A 227 6.89 1.86 32.15
CA ALA A 227 6.51 0.47 31.95
C ALA A 227 5.49 0.41 30.81
N GLU A 228 5.98 0.22 29.58
CA GLU A 228 5.19 -0.22 28.44
C GLU A 228 4.30 -1.39 28.88
N PRO A 229 2.98 -1.30 28.75
CA PRO A 229 2.09 -2.36 29.19
C PRO A 229 2.38 -3.64 28.39
N ASP A 230 2.70 -4.70 29.13
CA ASP A 230 3.05 -6.06 28.67
C ASP A 230 1.84 -6.74 28.00
N TRP A 231 1.43 -6.24 26.82
CA TRP A 231 0.40 -6.86 25.99
C TRP A 231 1.03 -8.01 25.19
N PRO A 232 0.39 -9.19 25.12
CA PRO A 232 0.98 -10.32 24.45
C PRO A 232 1.17 -10.04 22.95
N PRO A 233 2.20 -10.62 22.32
CA PRO A 233 2.46 -10.42 20.90
C PRO A 233 1.25 -10.80 20.04
N ILE A 234 0.89 -9.93 19.10
CA ILE A 234 -0.21 -10.15 18.17
C ILE A 234 0.32 -10.89 16.94
N GLU A 235 -0.23 -12.08 16.67
CA GLU A 235 0.08 -12.82 15.44
C GLU A 235 -0.51 -12.12 14.21
N ALA A 236 0.23 -12.12 13.11
CA ALA A 236 -0.23 -11.53 11.85
C ALA A 236 -1.49 -12.25 11.32
N PRO A 237 -2.53 -11.52 10.90
CA PRO A 237 -3.75 -12.13 10.39
C PRO A 237 -3.51 -12.84 9.06
N LYS A 238 -4.24 -13.93 8.84
CA LYS A 238 -4.26 -14.63 7.54
C LYS A 238 -5.45 -14.15 6.73
N MET A 239 -5.20 -13.58 5.55
CA MET A 239 -6.21 -13.08 4.64
C MET A 239 -6.31 -13.97 3.40
N TRP A 240 -7.52 -14.22 2.91
CA TRP A 240 -7.76 -14.98 1.68
C TRP A 240 -8.99 -14.47 0.93
N THR A 241 -9.09 -14.82 -0.35
CA THR A 241 -10.29 -14.59 -1.17
C THR A 241 -10.74 -15.91 -1.79
N ARG A 242 -12.05 -16.04 -2.06
CA ARG A 242 -12.61 -17.23 -2.73
C ARG A 242 -13.53 -16.82 -3.89
N PRO A 243 -13.58 -17.59 -4.99
CA PRO A 243 -14.59 -17.41 -6.04
C PRO A 243 -15.99 -17.81 -5.53
N GLY A 244 -17.04 -17.45 -6.27
CA GLY A 244 -18.42 -17.84 -5.94
C GLY A 244 -19.16 -16.87 -5.02
N VAL A 245 -18.90 -15.56 -5.13
CA VAL A 245 -19.53 -14.53 -4.29
C VAL A 245 -21.06 -14.52 -4.34
N GLU A 246 -21.66 -14.83 -5.50
CA GLU A 246 -23.12 -14.87 -5.65
C GLU A 246 -23.76 -15.98 -4.80
N GLU A 247 -23.16 -17.17 -4.75
CA GLU A 247 -23.64 -18.28 -3.91
C GLU A 247 -23.52 -17.95 -2.42
N PHE A 248 -22.44 -17.26 -2.03
CA PHE A 248 -22.26 -16.77 -0.67
C PHE A 248 -23.35 -15.76 -0.29
N LYS A 249 -23.58 -14.75 -1.13
CA LYS A 249 -24.62 -13.74 -0.91
C LYS A 249 -26.01 -14.36 -0.80
N ASP A 250 -26.33 -15.31 -1.67
CA ASP A 250 -27.63 -15.98 -1.65
C ASP A 250 -27.83 -16.84 -0.39
N THR A 251 -26.76 -17.50 0.09
CA THR A 251 -26.77 -18.26 1.34
C THR A 251 -27.01 -17.33 2.54
N ILE A 252 -26.28 -16.22 2.64
CA ILE A 252 -26.45 -15.25 3.73
C ILE A 252 -27.85 -14.62 3.70
N ARG A 253 -28.35 -14.22 2.53
CA ARG A 253 -29.70 -13.63 2.38
C ARG A 253 -30.82 -14.60 2.79
N ARG A 254 -30.61 -15.91 2.64
CA ARG A 254 -31.60 -16.94 2.99
C ARG A 254 -31.52 -17.34 4.46
N ASP A 255 -30.30 -17.55 4.96
CA ASP A 255 -30.05 -18.28 6.22
C ASP A 255 -29.64 -17.34 7.38
N ALA A 256 -29.22 -16.09 7.10
CA ALA A 256 -28.74 -15.11 8.09
C ALA A 256 -29.12 -13.66 7.69
N GLY A 257 -30.41 -13.34 7.74
CA GLY A 257 -30.91 -12.01 7.31
C GLY A 257 -30.42 -10.83 8.16
N ASP A 258 -29.98 -11.09 9.40
CA ASP A 258 -29.33 -10.15 10.31
C ASP A 258 -27.86 -9.89 9.98
N ALA A 259 -27.24 -10.71 9.13
CA ALA A 259 -25.86 -10.53 8.65
C ALA A 259 -25.75 -9.59 7.42
N VAL A 260 -26.86 -8.95 7.00
CA VAL A 260 -26.87 -7.98 5.90
C VAL A 260 -26.97 -6.55 6.45
N ILE A 261 -25.88 -5.82 6.38
CA ILE A 261 -25.78 -4.44 6.87
C ILE A 261 -25.74 -3.46 5.69
N LYS A 262 -26.48 -2.36 5.79
CA LYS A 262 -26.42 -1.25 4.82
C LYS A 262 -25.56 -0.15 5.39
N VAL A 263 -24.53 0.24 4.64
CA VAL A 263 -23.61 1.32 4.98
C VAL A 263 -23.92 2.50 4.06
N GLY A 264 -24.33 3.63 4.64
CA GLY A 264 -24.59 4.88 3.95
C GLY A 264 -23.31 5.60 3.51
N HIS A 265 -23.47 6.69 2.75
CA HIS A 265 -22.33 7.51 2.35
C HIS A 265 -21.76 8.24 3.56
N GLY A 266 -20.44 8.10 3.81
CA GLY A 266 -19.77 8.73 4.96
C GLY A 266 -20.09 8.07 6.30
N GLU A 267 -20.82 6.96 6.29
CA GLU A 267 -21.04 6.16 7.48
C GLU A 267 -19.89 5.18 7.69
N THR A 268 -19.45 5.04 8.93
CA THR A 268 -18.59 3.96 9.38
C THR A 268 -19.40 3.01 10.24
N VAL A 269 -19.34 1.72 9.91
CA VAL A 269 -19.99 0.68 10.71
C VAL A 269 -18.94 -0.14 11.45
N THR A 270 -19.10 -0.25 12.77
CA THR A 270 -18.24 -1.06 13.64
C THR A 270 -19.01 -2.27 14.16
N VAL A 271 -18.57 -3.47 13.80
CA VAL A 271 -19.09 -4.74 14.33
C VAL A 271 -18.17 -5.19 15.47
N ARG A 272 -18.66 -5.16 16.71
CA ARG A 272 -17.90 -5.61 17.90
C ARG A 272 -18.17 -7.09 18.16
N VAL A 273 -17.11 -7.89 18.14
CA VAL A 273 -17.16 -9.35 18.32
C VAL A 273 -16.39 -9.73 19.58
N PRO A 274 -17.07 -10.09 20.68
CA PRO A 274 -16.43 -10.57 21.91
C PRO A 274 -15.61 -11.85 21.68
N THR A 275 -14.49 -12.00 22.39
CA THR A 275 -13.74 -13.27 22.42
C THR A 275 -14.54 -14.32 23.19
N HIS A 276 -14.53 -15.55 22.70
CA HIS A 276 -15.20 -16.68 23.35
C HIS A 276 -14.20 -17.40 24.28
N GLU A 277 -14.63 -17.86 25.46
CA GLU A 277 -13.74 -18.49 26.47
C GLU A 277 -13.00 -19.73 25.91
N ASP A 278 -13.67 -20.52 25.07
CA ASP A 278 -13.08 -21.68 24.38
C ASP A 278 -12.55 -21.37 22.96
N GLY A 279 -12.57 -20.09 22.57
CA GLY A 279 -12.20 -19.66 21.22
C GLY A 279 -10.70 -19.38 21.10
N ALA A 280 -10.04 -20.00 20.13
CA ALA A 280 -8.62 -19.73 19.83
C ALA A 280 -8.42 -18.81 18.61
N PHE A 281 -9.42 -18.70 17.74
CA PHE A 281 -9.32 -17.97 16.48
C PHE A 281 -10.63 -17.26 16.14
N LEU A 282 -10.53 -16.10 15.49
CA LEU A 282 -11.65 -15.40 14.87
C LEU A 282 -11.57 -15.57 13.36
N PHE A 283 -12.70 -15.90 12.74
CA PHE A 283 -12.83 -15.99 11.28
C PHE A 283 -13.91 -15.01 10.81
N TRP A 284 -13.64 -14.29 9.74
CA TRP A 284 -14.59 -13.37 9.11
C TRP A 284 -14.63 -13.59 7.60
N GLU A 285 -15.82 -13.41 7.03
CA GLU A 285 -16.05 -13.40 5.59
C GLU A 285 -17.04 -12.28 5.29
N PHE A 286 -16.78 -11.47 4.26
CA PHE A 286 -17.68 -10.41 3.85
C PHE A 286 -17.73 -10.29 2.33
N ALA A 287 -18.78 -9.65 1.83
CA ALA A 287 -18.95 -9.32 0.42
C ALA A 287 -19.82 -8.08 0.27
N THR A 288 -19.57 -7.30 -0.78
CA THR A 288 -20.37 -6.12 -1.15
C THR A 288 -21.08 -6.34 -2.48
N ASP A 289 -22.14 -5.57 -2.75
CA ASP A 289 -22.92 -5.69 -3.98
C ASP A 289 -22.36 -4.87 -5.14
N GLY A 290 -22.32 -3.54 -5.02
CA GLY A 290 -22.04 -2.65 -6.16
C GLY A 290 -20.72 -1.90 -6.13
N TYR A 291 -20.07 -1.81 -4.98
CA TYR A 291 -18.88 -0.98 -4.75
C TYR A 291 -17.95 -1.66 -3.73
N ASP A 292 -16.69 -1.24 -3.73
CA ASP A 292 -15.74 -1.57 -2.67
C ASP A 292 -16.11 -0.87 -1.35
N ILE A 293 -15.49 -1.32 -0.27
CA ILE A 293 -15.63 -0.74 1.07
C ILE A 293 -14.29 -0.84 1.78
N GLY A 294 -13.94 0.18 2.57
CA GLY A 294 -12.81 0.09 3.49
C GLY A 294 -13.11 -0.95 4.57
N PHE A 295 -12.16 -1.82 4.85
CA PHE A 295 -12.29 -2.86 5.87
C PHE A 295 -11.02 -2.92 6.70
N GLY A 296 -11.17 -2.67 8.00
CA GLY A 296 -10.10 -2.79 8.99
C GLY A 296 -10.54 -3.67 10.16
N VAL A 297 -9.57 -4.16 10.92
CA VAL A 297 -9.80 -4.99 12.10
C VAL A 297 -8.93 -4.44 13.22
N TYR A 298 -9.58 -4.16 14.35
CA TYR A 298 -8.94 -3.64 15.55
C TYR A 298 -9.25 -4.60 16.71
N PHE A 299 -8.27 -4.79 17.59
CA PHE A 299 -8.42 -5.57 18.81
C PHE A 299 -8.48 -4.64 20.01
N GLU A 300 -9.58 -4.69 20.74
CA GLU A 300 -9.80 -3.89 21.94
C GLU A 300 -9.48 -4.72 23.19
N TRP A 301 -8.51 -4.27 23.98
CA TRP A 301 -8.09 -4.93 25.22
C TRP A 301 -9.06 -4.60 26.36
N SER A 302 -10.25 -5.22 26.32
CA SER A 302 -11.27 -5.08 27.35
C SER A 302 -11.92 -6.41 27.70
N LYS A 303 -12.55 -6.49 28.88
CA LYS A 303 -13.42 -7.61 29.22
C LYS A 303 -14.81 -7.31 28.65
N PRO A 304 -15.33 -8.12 27.71
CA PRO A 304 -16.62 -7.84 27.14
C PRO A 304 -17.72 -8.02 28.20
N ASP A 305 -18.70 -7.10 28.23
CA ASP A 305 -19.86 -7.20 29.12
C ASP A 305 -20.83 -8.32 28.71
N THR A 306 -20.80 -8.69 27.42
CA THR A 306 -21.65 -9.74 26.85
C THR A 306 -20.89 -10.52 25.79
N ASN A 307 -21.26 -11.79 25.56
CA ASN A 307 -20.73 -12.61 24.48
C ASN A 307 -21.53 -12.45 23.16
N GLN A 308 -22.36 -11.41 23.06
CA GLN A 308 -23.18 -11.15 21.86
C GLN A 308 -22.48 -10.18 20.92
N VAL A 309 -22.57 -10.44 19.62
CA VAL A 309 -22.09 -9.53 18.58
C VAL A 309 -22.97 -8.29 18.56
N SER A 310 -22.36 -7.10 18.49
CA SER A 310 -23.08 -5.82 18.41
C SER A 310 -22.60 -4.98 17.23
N VAL A 311 -23.49 -4.15 16.69
CA VAL A 311 -23.22 -3.31 15.51
C VAL A 311 -23.48 -1.86 15.88
N HIS A 312 -22.50 -0.99 15.65
CA HIS A 312 -22.57 0.45 15.86
C HIS A 312 -22.39 1.16 14.53
N ILE A 313 -23.19 2.20 14.27
CA ILE A 313 -23.12 3.01 13.06
C ILE A 313 -22.79 4.42 13.50
N SER A 314 -21.70 4.97 12.98
CA SER A 314 -21.28 6.34 13.22
C SER A 314 -21.29 7.09 11.89
N GLU A 315 -22.00 8.20 11.84
CA GLU A 315 -21.88 9.17 10.75
C GLU A 315 -20.60 9.97 11.03
N SER A 316 -19.64 10.00 10.10
CA SER A 316 -18.46 10.85 10.27
C SER A 316 -18.90 12.32 10.11
N GLU A 317 -19.08 13.01 11.23
CA GLU A 317 -19.29 14.46 11.25
C GLU A 317 -17.96 15.13 10.87
N ASP A 318 -18.01 15.93 9.80
CA ASP A 318 -16.91 16.68 9.20
C ASP A 318 -16.56 17.85 10.14
N ASP A 319 -15.63 17.62 11.08
CA ASP A 319 -15.15 18.64 12.03
C ASP A 319 -13.94 19.38 11.41
N ASP A 320 -14.20 20.10 10.32
CA ASP A 320 -13.33 21.16 9.78
C ASP A 320 -13.84 22.50 10.36
N ASP A 321 -13.24 23.01 11.44
CA ASP A 321 -13.12 24.46 11.76
C ASP A 321 -12.51 24.68 13.18
N GLU A 322 -11.18 24.80 13.30
CA GLU A 322 -10.60 25.56 14.43
C GLU A 322 -9.22 26.15 14.07
N ASP A 323 -9.21 27.17 13.21
CA ASP A 323 -8.12 28.14 13.10
C ASP A 323 -8.18 29.12 14.30
N ASP A 324 -7.62 28.76 15.47
CA ASP A 324 -7.33 29.73 16.54
C ASP A 324 -5.82 30.02 16.60
N TYR A 325 -5.43 31.13 15.96
CA TYR A 325 -4.09 31.69 16.07
C TYR A 325 -3.91 32.32 17.46
N GLY A 326 -3.41 31.52 18.40
CA GLY A 326 -2.83 32.00 19.64
C GLY A 326 -1.55 32.81 19.38
N SER A 327 -1.65 34.14 19.36
CA SER A 327 -0.52 35.03 19.61
C SER A 327 -0.82 35.85 20.85
N GLY A 328 -0.42 35.29 21.99
CA GLY A 328 -0.41 35.98 23.26
C GLY A 328 0.91 36.72 23.43
N GLU A 329 0.85 38.05 23.44
CA GLU A 329 1.75 38.91 24.19
C GLU A 329 0.87 39.98 24.84
N ASP A 330 0.75 39.97 26.17
CA ASP A 330 1.36 41.01 27.01
C ASP A 330 0.79 41.05 28.45
N LEU A 331 1.72 41.14 29.41
CA LEU A 331 1.69 41.87 30.67
C LEU A 331 0.64 41.60 31.81
N GLU A 332 1.21 41.09 32.91
CA GLU A 332 1.27 41.76 34.22
C GLU A 332 0.02 41.79 35.15
N SER A 333 -0.01 40.90 36.17
CA SER A 333 -0.32 41.28 37.58
C SER A 333 -0.29 40.12 38.59
N GLY A 334 0.62 40.22 39.56
CA GLY A 334 0.30 40.36 41.00
C GLY A 334 -0.22 39.18 41.84
N GLU A 335 0.67 38.69 42.72
CA GLU A 335 0.50 38.08 44.07
C GLU A 335 -0.88 38.09 44.77
N ASP A 336 -1.32 36.96 45.34
CA ASP A 336 -1.15 36.57 46.77
C ASP A 336 -2.20 35.51 47.21
N ARG A 337 -1.70 34.46 47.89
CA ARG A 337 -2.34 33.57 48.90
C ARG A 337 -3.72 32.92 48.66
N GLY A 338 -3.69 31.59 48.63
CA GLY A 338 -4.17 30.80 49.77
C GLY A 338 -5.44 29.94 49.61
N LEU A 339 -5.22 28.63 49.54
CA LEU A 339 -6.03 27.52 50.08
C LEU A 339 -7.29 27.03 49.32
N ASN A 340 -7.13 25.77 48.88
CA ASN A 340 -8.09 24.66 48.85
C ASN A 340 -9.27 24.69 47.87
N GLY A 341 -9.18 23.80 46.88
CA GLY A 341 -10.34 23.28 46.16
C GLY A 341 -9.98 22.70 44.81
N GLU A 342 -9.16 21.63 44.76
CA GLU A 342 -9.07 20.77 43.59
C GLU A 342 -10.47 20.23 43.25
N ILE A 343 -11.07 20.79 42.22
CA ILE A 343 -12.14 20.15 41.48
C ILE A 343 -11.51 19.75 40.15
N ASN A 344 -10.87 18.57 40.15
CA ASN A 344 -10.56 17.91 38.89
C ASN A 344 -11.88 17.65 38.15
N PRO A 345 -11.99 18.03 36.86
CA PRO A 345 -13.11 17.57 36.04
C PRO A 345 -13.10 16.03 36.02
N PRO A 346 -14.26 15.37 35.94
CA PRO A 346 -14.32 13.91 35.98
C PRO A 346 -13.46 13.36 34.83
N GLU A 347 -12.45 12.58 35.18
CA GLU A 347 -11.65 11.80 34.24
C GLU A 347 -12.62 11.07 33.32
N LYS A 348 -12.55 11.36 32.01
CA LYS A 348 -13.17 10.52 31.00
C LYS A 348 -12.66 9.10 31.24
N PRO A 349 -13.53 8.07 31.26
CA PRO A 349 -13.05 6.70 31.40
C PRO A 349 -12.01 6.47 30.29
N SER A 350 -10.81 6.07 30.68
CA SER A 350 -9.75 5.74 29.74
C SER A 350 -10.32 4.74 28.72
N GLN A 351 -10.30 5.12 27.44
CA GLN A 351 -10.73 4.19 26.41
C GLN A 351 -9.83 2.96 26.47
N PRO A 352 -10.39 1.75 26.37
CA PRO A 352 -9.58 0.55 26.41
C PRO A 352 -8.54 0.60 25.29
N PRO A 353 -7.31 0.10 25.52
CA PRO A 353 -6.26 0.15 24.51
C PRO A 353 -6.68 -0.63 23.27
N ILE A 354 -6.34 -0.11 22.10
CA ILE A 354 -6.70 -0.70 20.80
C ILE A 354 -5.42 -1.03 20.04
N SER A 355 -5.34 -2.25 19.52
CA SER A 355 -4.29 -2.68 18.61
C SER A 355 -4.83 -2.85 17.19
N VAL A 356 -4.09 -2.35 16.19
CA VAL A 356 -4.47 -2.50 14.78
C VAL A 356 -4.05 -3.88 14.28
N ILE A 357 -5.00 -4.66 13.77
CA ILE A 357 -4.77 -6.00 13.21
C ILE A 357 -4.72 -5.93 11.68
N VAL A 358 -5.72 -5.27 11.09
CA VAL A 358 -5.80 -4.94 9.67
C VAL A 358 -6.06 -3.44 9.58
N PRO A 359 -5.18 -2.67 8.92
CA PRO A 359 -5.29 -1.21 8.83
C PRO A 359 -6.47 -0.74 7.98
#